data_AF-A0A2G4SYG7-F1
#
_entry.id   AF-A0A2G4SYG7-F1
#
_cell.length_a   1.000
_cell.length_b   1.000
_cell.length_c   1.000
_cell.angle_alpha   90.00
_cell.angle_beta   90.00
_cell.angle_gamma   90.00
#
_symmetry.space_group_name_H-M   'P 1'
#
loop_
_entity.id
_entity.type
_entity.pdbx_description
1 polymer ?
#
loop_
_entity_poly.entity_id
_entity_poly.type
_entity_poly.pdbx_seq_one_letter_code
_entity_poly.pdbx_strand_id
1 'polypeptide(L)' 'MAQEWLKGNEVKVIDWPAYSPDLNPIENMWYFVKCELAKYDEPPKGMLELWERVEHIWNNKIDKDMCLRYINSMPERI' A
#
# COMPACT_ATOMS: atom_id res chain seq x y z
N MET A 1 11.95 11.45 18.81
CA MET A 1 11.51 10.12 18.28
C MET A 1 10.29 10.30 17.37
N ALA A 2 9.91 9.29 16.56
CA ALA A 2 8.84 9.38 15.57
C ALA A 2 7.51 9.97 16.10
N GLN A 3 7.14 9.68 17.36
CA GLN A 3 5.95 10.23 18.02
C GLN A 3 6.00 11.76 18.22
N GLU A 4 7.17 12.31 18.58
CA GLU A 4 7.35 13.76 18.72
C GLU A 4 7.27 14.46 17.36
N TRP A 5 7.78 13.82 16.31
CA TRP A 5 7.65 14.31 14.94
C TRP A 5 6.19 14.32 14.49
N LEU A 6 5.43 13.25 14.71
CA LEU A 6 4.00 13.17 14.38
C LEU A 6 3.21 14.26 15.11
N LYS A 7 3.47 14.45 16.40
CA LYS A 7 2.85 15.50 17.21
C LYS A 7 3.21 16.91 16.72
N GLY A 8 4.48 17.14 16.35
CA GLY A 8 4.94 18.42 15.81
C GLY A 8 4.41 18.76 14.42
N ASN A 9 3.98 17.76 13.65
CA ASN A 9 3.37 17.92 12.32
C ASN A 9 1.84 17.77 12.33
N GLU A 10 1.21 17.76 13.52
CA GLU A 10 -0.25 17.67 13.69
C GLU A 10 -0.88 16.47 12.97
N VAL A 11 -0.14 15.37 12.81
CA VAL A 11 -0.64 14.16 12.16
C VAL A 11 -1.57 13.43 13.12
N LYS A 12 -2.85 13.29 12.74
CA LYS A 12 -3.81 12.50 13.49
C LYS A 12 -3.48 11.02 13.37
N VAL A 13 -3.02 10.42 14.46
CA VAL A 13 -2.77 8.98 14.56
C VAL A 13 -4.07 8.28 14.95
N ILE A 14 -4.34 7.14 14.31
CA ILE A 14 -5.44 6.24 14.67
C ILE A 14 -4.95 5.22 15.70
N ASP A 15 -5.78 4.90 16.68
CA ASP A 15 -5.49 3.84 17.64
C ASP A 15 -5.57 2.48 16.91
N TRP A 16 -4.41 1.95 16.55
CA TRP A 16 -4.30 0.69 15.82
C TRP A 16 -4.20 -0.49 16.78
N PRO A 17 -5.14 -1.46 16.74
CA PRO A 17 -5.03 -2.66 17.55
C PRO A 17 -3.83 -3.51 17.12
N ALA A 18 -3.11 -4.07 18.09
CA ALA A 18 -2.01 -4.98 17.82
C ALA A 18 -2.52 -6.22 17.06
N TYR A 19 -1.73 -6.72 16.10
CA TYR A 19 -2.04 -7.91 15.30
C TYR A 19 -3.23 -7.79 14.32
N SER A 20 -3.59 -6.57 13.88
CA SER A 20 -4.60 -6.36 12.84
C SER A 20 -4.01 -5.92 11.48
N PRO A 21 -3.37 -6.83 10.72
CA PRO A 21 -2.86 -6.51 9.37
C PRO A 21 -4.00 -6.30 8.36
N ASP A 22 -5.18 -6.87 8.62
CA ASP A 22 -6.43 -6.73 7.88
C ASP A 22 -6.95 -5.29 7.83
N LEU A 23 -6.58 -4.49 8.84
CA LEU A 23 -6.90 -3.08 8.87
C LEU A 23 -6.00 -2.24 7.97
N ASN A 24 -4.82 -2.72 7.52
CA ASN A 24 -3.84 -1.92 6.78
C ASN A 24 -4.19 -1.79 5.28
N PRO A 25 -4.66 -0.62 4.79
CA PRO A 25 -5.07 -0.48 3.40
C PRO A 25 -3.91 -0.72 2.44
N ILE A 26 -2.68 -0.43 2.86
CA ILE A 26 -1.50 -0.60 2.01
C ILE A 26 -1.21 -2.07 1.72
N GLU A 27 -1.61 -3.01 2.59
CA GLU A 27 -1.43 -4.44 2.34
C GLU A 27 -2.29 -4.91 1.16
N ASN A 28 -3.49 -4.35 1.01
CA ASN A 28 -4.34 -4.62 -0.15
C ASN A 28 -3.73 -4.05 -1.43
N MET A 29 -3.10 -2.87 -1.34
CA MET A 29 -2.37 -2.29 -2.46
C MET A 29 -1.14 -3.14 -2.83
N TRP A 30 -0.39 -3.63 -1.85
CA TRP A 30 0.75 -4.52 -2.10
C TRP A 30 0.33 -5.85 -2.71
N TYR A 31 -0.80 -6.41 -2.28
CA TYR A 31 -1.37 -7.59 -2.90
C TYR A 31 -1.68 -7.35 -4.39
N PHE A 32 -2.33 -6.22 -4.71
CA PHE A 32 -2.58 -5.84 -6.10
C PHE A 32 -1.29 -5.71 -6.91
N VAL A 33 -0.27 -5.02 -6.40
CA VAL A 33 1.02 -4.89 -7.09
C VAL A 33 1.66 -6.25 -7.34
N LYS A 34 1.62 -7.17 -6.37
CA LYS A 34 2.13 -8.55 -6.55
C LYS A 34 1.36 -9.30 -7.63
N CYS A 35 0.03 -9.16 -7.68
CA CYS A 35 -0.79 -9.75 -8.75
C CYS A 35 -0.43 -9.20 -10.13
N GLU A 36 -0.20 -7.88 -10.25
CA GLU A 36 0.22 -7.28 -11.52
C GLU A 36 1.64 -7.69 -11.93
N LEU A 37 2.57 -7.81 -10.98
CA LEU A 37 3.92 -8.33 -11.24
C LEU A 37 3.88 -9.79 -11.70
N ALA A 38 2.97 -10.61 -11.17
CA ALA A 38 2.81 -12.00 -11.56
C ALA A 38 2.27 -12.19 -13.00
N LYS A 39 1.79 -11.12 -13.65
CA LYS A 39 1.34 -11.15 -15.05
C LYS A 39 2.49 -11.00 -16.06
N TYR A 40 3.70 -10.68 -15.61
CA TYR A 40 4.87 -10.65 -16.50
C TYR A 40 5.28 -12.08 -16.84
N ASP A 41 5.60 -12.33 -18.11
CA ASP A 41 5.98 -13.66 -18.60
C ASP A 41 7.29 -14.16 -17.97
N GLU A 42 8.21 -13.24 -17.66
CA GLU A 42 9.50 -13.54 -17.05
C GLU A 42 9.67 -12.82 -15.70
N PRO A 43 10.38 -13.44 -14.74
CA PRO A 43 10.80 -12.75 -13.53
C PRO A 43 11.73 -11.56 -13.87
N PRO A 44 11.79 -10.53 -13.00
CA PRO A 44 12.72 -9.43 -13.20
C PRO A 44 14.17 -9.93 -13.18
N LYS A 45 15.00 -9.42 -14.06
CA LYS A 45 16.43 -9.79 -14.22
C LYS A 45 17.31 -9.24 -13.10
N GLY A 46 16.76 -8.37 -12.25
CA GLY A 46 17.43 -7.82 -11.09
C GLY A 46 16.60 -6.77 -10.36
N MET A 47 17.20 -6.18 -9.33
CA MET A 47 16.53 -5.19 -8.48
C MET A 47 16.08 -3.93 -9.23
N LEU A 48 16.87 -3.47 -10.20
CA LEU A 48 16.52 -2.27 -10.98
C LEU A 48 15.26 -2.50 -11.80
N GLU A 49 15.18 -3.61 -12.54
CA GLU A 49 14.00 -3.93 -13.34
C GLU A 49 12.78 -4.19 -12.46
N LEU A 50 12.96 -4.85 -11.30
CA LEU A 50 11.86 -5.01 -10.34
C LEU A 50 11.33 -3.65 -9.88
N TRP A 51 12.23 -2.71 -9.57
CA TRP A 51 11.87 -1.34 -9.17
C TRP A 51 11.08 -0.63 -10.27
N GLU A 52 11.57 -0.65 -11.52
CA GLU A 52 10.91 -0.04 -12.67
C GLU A 52 9.51 -0.63 -12.91
N ARG A 53 9.36 -1.96 -12.80
CA ARG A 53 8.06 -2.63 -12.94
C ARG A 53 7.10 -2.23 -11.83
N VAL A 54 7.56 -2.18 -10.56
CA VAL A 54 6.73 -1.75 -9.42
C VAL A 54 6.31 -0.30 -9.59
N GLU A 55 7.23 0.60 -9.95
CA GLU A 55 6.95 2.01 -10.18
C GLU A 55 5.95 2.20 -11.33
N HIS A 56 6.11 1.46 -12.43
CA HIS A 56 5.18 1.48 -13.54
C HIS A 56 3.77 1.03 -13.13
N ILE A 57 3.63 -0.08 -12.40
CA ILE A 57 2.33 -0.55 -11.90
C ILE A 57 1.73 0.49 -10.96
N TRP A 58 2.52 1.00 -10.02
CA TRP A 58 2.07 1.96 -9.02
C TRP A 58 1.54 3.25 -9.66
N ASN A 59 2.29 3.82 -10.61
CA ASN A 59 1.92 5.10 -11.20
C ASN A 59 0.82 5.01 -12.28
N ASN A 60 0.67 3.84 -12.94
CA ASN A 60 -0.22 3.72 -14.10
C ASN A 60 -1.47 2.86 -13.85
N LYS A 61 -1.46 1.98 -12.84
CA LYS A 61 -2.58 1.05 -12.58
C LYS A 61 -3.29 1.29 -11.26
N ILE A 62 -2.66 2.02 -10.33
CA ILE A 62 -3.28 2.43 -9.08
C ILE A 62 -3.87 3.82 -9.27
N ASP A 63 -5.19 3.88 -9.38
CA ASP A 63 -5.92 5.14 -9.45
C ASP A 63 -6.48 5.56 -8.07
N LYS A 64 -6.99 6.79 -8.03
CA LYS A 64 -7.59 7.37 -6.83
C LYS A 64 -8.81 6.57 -6.36
N ASP A 65 -9.59 6.03 -7.28
CA ASP A 65 -10.82 5.30 -6.96
C ASP A 65 -10.52 3.96 -6.27
N MET A 66 -9.45 3.28 -6.70
CA MET A 66 -8.95 2.08 -6.04
C MET A 66 -8.45 2.40 -4.63
N CYS A 67 -7.70 3.49 -4.45
CA CYS A 67 -7.27 3.94 -3.12
C CYS A 67 -8.47 4.23 -2.21
N LEU A 68 -9.47 4.98 -2.71
CA LEU A 68 -10.68 5.29 -1.96
C LEU A 68 -11.48 4.04 -1.60
N ARG A 69 -11.57 3.06 -2.50
CA ARG A 69 -12.23 1.77 -2.21
C ARG A 69 -11.59 1.06 -1.03
N TYR A 70 -10.26 0.98 -0.99
CA TYR A 70 -9.56 0.33 0.12
C TYR A 70 -9.73 1.10 1.44
N ILE A 71 -9.62 2.42 1.41
CA ILE A 71 -9.84 3.27 2.59
C ILE A 71 -11.26 3.13 3.12
N ASN A 72 -12.26 3.20 2.23
CA ASN A 72 -13.68 3.12 2.61
C ASN A 72 -14.09 1.74 3.09
N SER A 73 -13.36 0.68 2.73
CA SER A 73 -13.61 -0.66 3.26
C SER A 73 -13.04 -0.88 4.67
N MET A 74 -12.23 0.06 5.20
CA MET A 74 -11.65 -0.09 6.54
C MET A 74 -12.69 -0.09 7.68
N PRO A 75 -13.69 0.81 7.72
CA PRO A 75 -14.66 0.84 8.81
C PRO A 75 -15.50 -0.44 8.92
N GLU A 76 -15.66 -1.18 7.82
CA GLU A 76 -16.34 -2.48 7.81
C GLU A 76 -15.50 -3.61 8.42
N ARG A 77 -14.22 -3.37 8.72
CA ARG A 77 -13.25 -4.34 9.25
C ARG A 77 -12.90 -4.09 10.72
N ILE A 78 -13.48 -3.06 11.35
CA ILE A 78 -13.31 -2.72 12.77
C ILE A 78 -14.42 -3.38 13.59
#